data_AF-A0A0Q9UDS6-F1
#
_entry.id   AF-A0A0Q9UDS6-F1
#
_cell.length_a   1.000
_cell.length_b   1.000
_cell.length_c   1.000
_cell.angle_alpha   90.00
_cell.angle_beta   90.00
_cell.angle_gamma   90.00
#
_symmetry.space_group_name_H-M   'P 1'
#
loop_
_entity.id
_entity.type
_entity.pdbx_description
1 polymer ?
#
loop_
_entity_poly.entity_id
_entity_poly.type
_entity_poly.pdbx_seq_one_letter_code
_entity_poly.pdbx_strand_id
1 'polypeptide(L)'
;MTFGSAPTSSIGSVHATWRVPQTLSTPEGERLDALAMALEAGPLADALDAIVRNPSEVVCIRHIVAEPLTVRWATTDDELLHRWARQIGDAVSGAARAADSDVVRYPSLRHTAIDLVLSLLAGDRSRAWAWTMAGLPQAVGTSPDAVVRAVVERFAVDDPSWLVPLIVEVARGGSLSRLVEWLGSSLVAAVDTAWLHTGGSRPATAVEHAGPSVDALAASVRARSAIWAGVARSAPAQRHVFASNSAGAEVGATARSLARLSILEVEPASARGSLASRAVTALVDALDRTSDASVGQRASRVGTAPGAVDRHSSSSGEHAPPAQQADPAQQADPAQQAGPAGRADPQRPAGTSDEPRSAADDSNAQHGMPSVGRAAYASSVWGGLLFLLRPLGETGFAERAADDPHGYGVSIRSAVGRLARALIQLAVPDAAPPDPRDPAVLAFCGLPPDADDPVCAPDRLEPDRWVAAELASVLDVLRRDLVITDPRGDGLAVRTDSSLLLRVVRRPARIVGDAGWIEAEYDLDDVDVDVRRAGLDLDPGFVPCLGVVVRFRYV
;
A
#
# COMPACT_ATOMS: atom_id res chain seq x y z
N MET A 1 -21.14 -9.54 1.63
CA MET A 1 -21.08 -8.08 1.81
C MET A 1 -20.18 -7.56 0.71
N THR A 2 -20.73 -6.93 -0.32
CA THR A 2 -19.95 -6.31 -1.39
C THR A 2 -19.32 -5.01 -0.86
N PHE A 3 -18.07 -4.69 -1.23
CA PHE A 3 -17.34 -3.47 -0.81
C PHE A 3 -17.92 -2.14 -1.38
N GLY A 4 -19.23 -2.08 -1.65
CA GLY A 4 -19.93 -0.92 -2.19
C GLY A 4 -20.84 -0.20 -1.19
N SER A 5 -20.76 -0.50 0.11
CA SER A 5 -21.50 0.27 1.11
C SER A 5 -20.94 1.68 1.21
N ALA A 6 -21.82 2.68 1.18
CA ALA A 6 -21.52 4.09 1.40
C ALA A 6 -20.57 4.28 2.59
N PRO A 7 -19.76 5.35 2.63
CA PRO A 7 -18.94 5.66 3.79
C PRO A 7 -19.83 5.72 5.04
N THR A 8 -19.72 4.70 5.88
CA THR A 8 -20.46 4.64 7.13
C THR A 8 -19.56 5.17 8.23
N SER A 9 -19.79 6.42 8.61
CA SER A 9 -19.37 6.92 9.92
C SER A 9 -20.05 6.05 10.98
N SER A 10 -19.29 5.43 11.89
CA SER A 10 -19.86 4.65 12.99
C SER A 10 -19.21 5.02 14.32
N ILE A 11 -20.01 5.09 15.37
CA ILE A 11 -19.56 5.28 16.75
C ILE A 11 -19.95 4.03 17.52
N GLY A 12 -18.95 3.39 18.14
CA GLY A 12 -19.17 2.15 18.88
C GLY A 12 -20.01 2.34 20.15
N SER A 13 -19.75 3.40 20.91
CA SER A 13 -20.54 3.78 22.09
C SER A 13 -20.44 5.27 22.39
N VAL A 14 -21.51 5.83 22.97
CA VAL A 14 -21.52 7.19 23.53
C VAL A 14 -21.75 7.09 25.03
N HIS A 15 -20.87 7.72 25.81
CA HIS A 15 -21.03 7.83 27.26
C HIS A 15 -21.26 9.29 27.64
N ALA A 16 -22.44 9.59 28.16
CA ALA A 16 -22.77 10.92 28.69
C ALA A 16 -22.70 10.91 30.22
N THR A 17 -22.05 11.91 30.81
CA THR A 17 -22.06 12.13 32.26
C THR A 17 -22.70 13.48 32.56
N TRP A 18 -23.79 13.45 33.30
CA TRP A 18 -24.56 14.65 33.65
C TRP A 18 -24.03 15.28 34.93
N ARG A 19 -23.69 16.57 34.88
CA ARG A 19 -23.40 17.38 36.07
C ARG A 19 -24.59 18.27 36.34
N VAL A 20 -25.42 17.84 37.28
CA VAL A 20 -26.71 18.49 37.56
C VAL A 20 -26.74 19.06 38.98
N PRO A 21 -27.40 20.21 39.21
CA PRO A 21 -27.71 20.65 40.57
C PRO A 21 -28.45 19.55 41.33
N GLN A 22 -28.24 19.42 42.65
CA GLN A 22 -28.76 18.32 43.49
C GLN A 22 -30.28 18.10 43.46
N THR A 23 -31.05 18.99 42.82
CA THR A 23 -32.50 18.99 42.78
C THR A 23 -33.04 18.71 41.37
N LEU A 24 -32.42 17.80 40.62
CA LEU A 24 -32.98 17.42 39.32
C LEU A 24 -34.25 16.59 39.52
N SER A 25 -35.34 17.00 38.88
CA SER A 25 -36.58 16.23 38.91
C SER A 25 -36.49 14.99 38.01
N THR A 26 -37.23 13.92 38.33
CA THR A 26 -37.27 12.70 37.50
C THR A 26 -37.55 12.98 36.02
N PRO A 27 -38.51 13.86 35.64
CA PRO A 27 -38.78 14.18 34.24
C PRO A 27 -37.63 14.86 33.50
N GLU A 28 -36.82 15.66 34.19
CA GLU A 28 -35.63 16.29 33.59
C GLU A 28 -34.53 15.26 33.31
N GLY A 29 -34.40 14.22 34.16
CA GLY A 29 -33.49 13.10 33.93
C GLY A 29 -33.92 12.28 32.72
N GLU A 30 -35.20 11.92 32.65
CA GLU A 30 -35.79 11.20 31.51
C GLU A 30 -35.61 11.97 30.19
N ARG A 31 -35.74 13.30 30.23
CA ARG A 31 -35.48 14.17 29.06
C ARG A 31 -34.03 14.08 28.58
N LEU A 32 -33.06 14.11 29.49
CA LEU A 32 -31.64 14.02 29.14
C LEU A 32 -31.27 12.66 28.54
N ASP A 33 -31.82 11.57 29.09
CA ASP A 33 -31.61 10.23 28.53
C ASP A 33 -32.26 10.08 27.15
N ALA A 34 -33.46 10.64 26.96
CA ALA A 34 -34.12 10.70 25.65
C ALA A 34 -33.30 11.50 24.62
N LEU A 35 -32.69 12.62 25.01
CA LEU A 35 -31.79 13.40 24.16
C LEU A 35 -30.54 12.60 23.78
N ALA A 36 -29.94 11.85 24.71
CA ALA A 36 -28.78 11.02 24.41
C ALA A 36 -29.11 9.93 23.39
N MET A 37 -30.26 9.26 23.51
CA MET A 37 -30.72 8.28 22.52
C MET A 37 -31.05 8.92 21.17
N ALA A 38 -31.69 10.10 21.16
CA ALA A 38 -32.05 10.81 19.94
C ALA A 38 -30.81 11.33 19.18
N LEU A 39 -29.72 11.65 19.90
CA LEU A 39 -28.45 12.06 19.30
C LEU A 39 -27.84 10.94 18.44
N GLU A 40 -27.89 9.70 18.91
CA GLU A 40 -27.42 8.51 18.18
C GLU A 40 -28.27 8.22 16.93
N ALA A 41 -29.54 8.62 16.92
CA ALA A 41 -30.49 8.30 15.86
C ALA A 41 -30.39 9.18 14.60
N GLY A 42 -29.62 10.27 14.59
CA GLY A 42 -29.55 11.12 13.39
C GLY A 42 -28.53 12.26 13.41
N PRO A 43 -28.70 13.31 14.23
CA PRO A 43 -27.93 14.56 14.11
C PRO A 43 -26.41 14.36 14.19
N LEU A 44 -25.97 13.33 14.91
CA LEU A 44 -24.56 12.98 15.01
C LEU A 44 -24.01 12.40 13.71
N ALA A 45 -24.78 11.57 12.99
CA ALA A 45 -24.37 11.04 11.69
C ALA A 45 -24.12 12.16 10.68
N ASP A 46 -25.03 13.14 10.60
CA ASP A 46 -24.88 14.31 9.72
C ASP A 46 -23.61 15.12 10.06
N ALA A 47 -23.31 15.29 11.34
CA ALA A 47 -22.12 15.99 11.80
C ALA A 47 -20.82 15.24 11.45
N LEU A 48 -20.82 13.90 11.50
CA LEU A 48 -19.68 13.07 11.14
C LEU A 48 -19.46 13.05 9.62
N ASP A 49 -20.53 12.94 8.85
CA ASP A 49 -20.46 12.91 7.39
C ASP A 49 -19.89 14.22 6.82
N ALA A 50 -20.12 15.35 7.50
CA ALA A 50 -19.48 16.63 7.18
C ALA A 50 -17.94 16.64 7.42
N ILE A 51 -17.41 15.71 8.22
CA ILE A 51 -15.97 15.62 8.54
C ILE A 51 -15.24 14.75 7.51
N VAL A 52 -15.91 13.72 6.98
CA VAL A 52 -15.32 12.75 6.04
C VAL A 52 -15.08 13.42 4.68
N ARG A 53 -13.87 13.95 4.48
CA ARG A 53 -13.46 14.59 3.21
C ARG A 53 -13.13 13.60 2.11
N ASN A 54 -12.77 12.36 2.49
CA ASN A 54 -12.40 11.33 1.53
C ASN A 54 -13.15 10.04 1.88
N PRO A 55 -14.08 9.58 1.02
CA PRO A 55 -14.88 8.39 1.30
C PRO A 55 -14.07 7.09 1.33
N SER A 56 -12.83 7.08 0.83
CA SER A 56 -11.95 5.91 0.98
C SER A 56 -11.13 5.94 2.26
N GLU A 57 -10.91 7.10 2.88
CA GLU A 57 -10.07 7.21 4.07
C GLU A 57 -10.75 6.55 5.27
N VAL A 58 -9.98 5.73 6.00
CA VAL A 58 -10.43 5.09 7.23
C VAL A 58 -9.75 5.79 8.41
N VAL A 59 -10.54 6.49 9.22
CA VAL A 59 -10.07 7.16 10.44
C VAL A 59 -10.64 6.41 11.64
N CYS A 60 -9.76 5.76 12.40
CA CYS A 60 -10.12 5.06 13.63
C CYS A 60 -9.71 5.91 14.83
N ILE A 61 -10.68 6.34 15.64
CA ILE A 61 -10.42 7.12 16.85
C ILE A 61 -10.82 6.27 18.05
N ARG A 62 -9.85 5.91 18.89
CA ARG A 62 -10.07 5.02 20.03
C ARG A 62 -10.99 5.65 21.06
N HIS A 63 -10.75 6.92 21.35
CA HIS A 63 -11.47 7.66 22.38
C HIS A 63 -11.43 9.16 22.07
N ILE A 64 -12.53 9.85 22.35
CA ILE A 64 -12.62 11.31 22.30
C ILE A 64 -13.29 11.81 23.58
N VAL A 65 -12.86 12.97 24.05
CA VAL A 65 -13.56 13.71 25.10
C VAL A 65 -14.05 15.00 24.47
N ALA A 66 -15.37 15.10 24.26
CA ALA A 66 -15.97 16.37 23.87
C ALA A 66 -15.94 17.34 25.05
N GLU A 67 -15.81 18.64 24.75
CA GLU A 67 -15.92 19.67 25.78
C GLU A 67 -17.29 19.60 26.49
N PRO A 68 -17.38 19.95 27.78
CA PRO A 68 -18.67 19.96 28.47
C PRO A 68 -19.69 20.92 27.85
N LEU A 69 -20.89 20.43 27.53
CA LEU A 69 -21.99 21.27 27.05
C LEU A 69 -22.77 21.87 28.23
N THR A 70 -22.87 23.20 28.29
CA THR A 70 -23.78 23.86 29.24
C THR A 70 -25.18 23.98 28.66
N VAL A 71 -26.12 23.25 29.24
CA VAL A 71 -27.53 23.18 28.82
C VAL A 71 -28.37 24.19 29.60
N ARG A 72 -29.25 24.92 28.91
CA ARG A 72 -30.30 25.72 29.54
C ARG A 72 -31.62 24.98 29.35
N TRP A 73 -32.38 24.77 30.44
CA TRP A 73 -33.64 24.01 30.39
C TRP A 73 -34.71 24.58 29.45
N ALA A 74 -34.67 25.89 29.22
CA ALA A 74 -35.56 26.59 28.29
C ALA A 74 -35.24 26.33 26.80
N THR A 75 -34.07 25.76 26.48
CA THR A 75 -33.68 25.42 25.11
C THR A 75 -34.52 24.24 24.62
N THR A 76 -34.93 24.26 23.34
CA THR A 76 -35.67 23.15 22.74
C THR A 76 -34.78 21.92 22.54
N ASP A 77 -35.39 20.73 22.46
CA ASP A 77 -34.65 19.48 22.27
C ASP A 77 -33.89 19.47 20.95
N ASP A 78 -34.49 19.95 19.86
CA ASP A 78 -33.82 20.06 18.56
C ASP A 78 -32.57 20.95 18.62
N GLU A 79 -32.65 22.10 19.29
CA GLU A 79 -31.50 23.01 19.41
C GLU A 79 -30.39 22.37 20.27
N LEU A 80 -30.75 21.66 21.35
CA LEU A 80 -29.78 20.92 22.16
C LEU A 80 -29.10 19.80 21.36
N LEU A 81 -29.87 19.01 20.61
CA LEU A 81 -29.35 17.93 19.75
C LEU A 81 -28.37 18.47 18.71
N HIS A 82 -28.74 19.52 17.97
CA HIS A 82 -27.85 20.12 16.96
C HIS A 82 -26.57 20.70 17.57
N ARG A 83 -26.68 21.36 18.73
CA ARG A 83 -25.51 21.93 19.41
C ARG A 83 -24.59 20.84 19.95
N TRP A 84 -25.16 19.78 20.50
CA TRP A 84 -24.39 18.64 21.02
C TRP A 84 -23.73 17.85 19.89
N ALA A 85 -24.47 17.54 18.82
CA ALA A 85 -23.92 16.90 17.62
C ALA A 85 -22.77 17.70 17.02
N ARG A 86 -22.92 19.03 16.89
CA ARG A 86 -21.84 19.91 16.43
C ARG A 86 -20.62 19.84 17.34
N GLN A 87 -20.79 19.90 18.65
CA GLN A 87 -19.67 19.85 19.59
C GLN A 87 -18.92 18.51 19.54
N ILE A 88 -19.63 17.40 19.40
CA ILE A 88 -19.00 16.08 19.18
C ILE A 88 -18.30 16.07 17.81
N GLY A 89 -18.94 16.59 16.77
CA GLY A 89 -18.33 16.71 15.44
C GLY A 89 -17.03 17.51 15.47
N ASP A 90 -17.01 18.65 16.16
CA ASP A 90 -15.81 19.48 16.33
C ASP A 90 -14.72 18.72 17.09
N ALA A 91 -15.07 17.97 18.15
CA ALA A 91 -14.13 17.13 18.89
C ALA A 91 -13.56 15.99 18.04
N VAL A 92 -14.39 15.29 17.27
CA VAL A 92 -13.97 14.25 16.30
C VAL A 92 -13.06 14.86 15.24
N SER A 93 -13.42 16.02 14.70
CA SER A 93 -12.64 16.72 13.68
C SER A 93 -11.29 17.18 14.23
N GLY A 94 -11.25 17.63 15.50
CA GLY A 94 -10.02 17.96 16.21
C GLY A 94 -9.13 16.75 16.41
N ALA A 95 -9.69 15.65 16.94
CA ALA A 95 -8.97 14.39 17.15
C ALA A 95 -8.43 13.82 15.83
N ALA A 96 -9.23 13.78 14.77
CA ALA A 96 -8.81 13.28 13.45
C ALA A 96 -7.63 14.07 12.84
N ARG A 97 -7.41 15.32 13.25
CA ARG A 97 -6.26 16.15 12.84
C ARG A 97 -5.06 16.01 13.77
N ALA A 98 -5.26 15.56 15.01
CA ALA A 98 -4.19 15.37 15.97
C ALA A 98 -3.33 14.15 15.60
N ALA A 99 -2.01 14.27 15.78
CA ALA A 99 -1.07 13.16 15.64
C ALA A 99 -0.92 12.41 16.98
N ASP A 100 -2.04 11.89 17.50
CA ASP A 100 -2.08 11.14 18.77
C ASP A 100 -2.11 9.62 18.52
N SER A 101 -1.56 8.85 19.45
CA SER A 101 -1.62 7.39 19.54
C SER A 101 -3.04 6.80 19.57
N ASP A 102 -4.03 7.60 19.97
CA ASP A 102 -5.45 7.21 19.98
C ASP A 102 -6.14 7.41 18.62
N VAL A 103 -5.42 7.89 17.60
CA VAL A 103 -5.93 8.12 16.25
C VAL A 103 -5.08 7.39 15.25
N VAL A 104 -5.69 6.50 14.47
CA VAL A 104 -5.02 5.85 13.35
C VAL A 104 -5.76 6.16 12.07
N ARG A 105 -5.00 6.59 11.05
CA ARG A 105 -5.52 6.98 9.75
C ARG A 105 -4.94 6.06 8.70
N TYR A 106 -5.81 5.49 7.88
CA TYR A 106 -5.43 4.69 6.72
C TYR A 106 -6.01 5.34 5.47
N PRO A 107 -5.22 5.48 4.38
CA PRO A 107 -5.73 6.02 3.12
C PRO A 107 -6.91 5.22 2.54
N SER A 108 -6.93 3.92 2.81
CA SER A 108 -8.03 3.02 2.44
C SER A 108 -8.13 1.81 3.34
N LEU A 109 -9.25 1.08 3.27
CA LEU A 109 -9.42 -0.19 3.97
C LEU A 109 -8.36 -1.23 3.55
N ARG A 110 -7.87 -1.16 2.31
CA ARG A 110 -6.74 -1.99 1.82
C ARG A 110 -5.46 -1.70 2.62
N HIS A 111 -5.18 -0.43 2.92
CA HIS A 111 -4.04 -0.05 3.75
C HIS A 111 -4.19 -0.54 5.19
N THR A 112 -5.41 -0.51 5.74
CA THR A 112 -5.69 -1.11 7.05
C THR A 112 -5.41 -2.61 7.07
N ALA A 113 -5.78 -3.33 6.00
CA ALA A 113 -5.49 -4.76 5.88
C ALA A 113 -3.99 -5.06 5.75
N ILE A 114 -3.24 -4.26 4.99
CA ILE A 114 -1.77 -4.36 4.90
C ILE A 114 -1.14 -4.12 6.27
N ASP A 115 -1.54 -3.06 6.97
CA ASP A 115 -1.05 -2.74 8.33
C ASP A 115 -1.33 -3.88 9.32
N LEU A 116 -2.53 -4.46 9.28
CA LEU A 116 -2.88 -5.64 10.09
C LEU A 116 -1.94 -6.81 9.79
N VAL A 117 -1.77 -7.18 8.52
CA VAL A 117 -0.95 -8.35 8.15
C VAL A 117 0.50 -8.13 8.56
N LEU A 118 1.08 -6.97 8.25
CA LEU A 118 2.45 -6.63 8.62
C LEU A 118 2.65 -6.62 10.13
N SER A 119 1.73 -6.02 10.88
CA SER A 119 1.80 -5.95 12.35
C SER A 119 1.70 -7.33 12.98
N LEU A 120 0.78 -8.18 12.51
CA LEU A 120 0.66 -9.54 13.02
C LEU A 120 1.89 -10.39 12.68
N LEU A 121 2.46 -10.26 11.48
CA LEU A 121 3.71 -10.90 11.10
C LEU A 121 4.90 -10.41 11.94
N ALA A 122 4.88 -9.17 12.42
CA ALA A 122 5.85 -8.63 13.37
C ALA A 122 5.57 -9.00 14.83
N GLY A 123 4.39 -9.56 15.13
CA GLY A 123 3.93 -9.85 16.50
C GLY A 123 3.37 -8.63 17.24
N ASP A 124 3.14 -7.51 16.55
CA ASP A 124 2.53 -6.30 17.10
C ASP A 124 1.00 -6.37 17.04
N ARG A 125 0.35 -5.98 18.15
CA ARG A 125 -1.11 -5.91 18.31
C ARG A 125 -1.57 -4.57 18.87
N SER A 126 -0.69 -3.58 18.95
CA SER A 126 -0.97 -2.24 19.48
C SER A 126 -2.15 -1.55 18.79
N ARG A 127 -2.41 -1.91 17.52
CA ARG A 127 -3.49 -1.37 16.67
C ARG A 127 -4.68 -2.31 16.46
N ALA A 128 -4.79 -3.41 17.22
CA ALA A 128 -5.90 -4.36 17.08
C ALA A 128 -7.30 -3.72 17.24
N TRP A 129 -7.39 -2.70 18.09
CA TRP A 129 -8.61 -1.90 18.27
C TRP A 129 -9.02 -1.15 16.99
N ALA A 130 -8.06 -0.61 16.23
CA ALA A 130 -8.31 0.16 15.02
C ALA A 130 -8.76 -0.76 13.88
N TRP A 131 -8.10 -1.92 13.72
CA TRP A 131 -8.52 -2.90 12.71
C TRP A 131 -9.93 -3.44 12.97
N THR A 132 -10.28 -3.64 14.24
CA THR A 132 -11.65 -3.99 14.64
C THR A 132 -12.65 -2.93 14.18
N MET A 133 -12.38 -1.65 14.49
CA MET A 133 -13.26 -0.55 14.10
C MET A 133 -13.39 -0.39 12.58
N ALA A 134 -12.34 -0.74 11.83
CA ALA A 134 -12.38 -0.78 10.37
C ALA A 134 -13.14 -2.00 9.80
N GLY A 135 -13.70 -2.88 10.64
CA GLY A 135 -14.46 -4.06 10.21
C GLY A 135 -13.59 -5.22 9.70
N LEU A 136 -12.31 -5.26 10.08
CA LEU A 136 -11.44 -6.41 9.82
C LEU A 136 -11.61 -7.49 10.90
N PRO A 137 -11.36 -8.78 10.58
CA PRO A 137 -11.46 -9.87 11.54
C PRO A 137 -10.63 -9.63 12.80
N GLN A 138 -11.20 -9.94 13.97
CA GLN A 138 -10.52 -9.76 15.25
C GLN A 138 -9.53 -10.89 15.56
N ALA A 139 -8.47 -10.54 16.29
CA ALA A 139 -7.53 -11.49 16.89
C ALA A 139 -7.91 -11.94 18.31
N VAL A 140 -9.04 -11.50 18.87
CA VAL A 140 -9.40 -11.86 20.26
C VAL A 140 -9.83 -13.32 20.30
N GLY A 141 -8.98 -14.18 20.87
CA GLY A 141 -9.19 -15.63 20.95
C GLY A 141 -8.86 -16.41 19.66
N THR A 142 -8.54 -15.72 18.57
CA THR A 142 -8.11 -16.32 17.30
C THR A 142 -6.60 -16.21 17.14
N SER A 143 -5.96 -17.24 16.59
CA SER A 143 -4.53 -17.21 16.31
C SER A 143 -4.21 -16.19 15.20
N PRO A 144 -3.04 -15.51 15.22
CA PRO A 144 -2.66 -14.54 14.19
C PRO A 144 -2.71 -15.08 12.76
N ASP A 145 -2.30 -16.33 12.56
CA ASP A 145 -2.29 -16.98 11.25
C ASP A 145 -3.71 -17.16 10.70
N ALA A 146 -4.68 -17.49 11.55
CA ALA A 146 -6.08 -17.62 11.16
C ALA A 146 -6.69 -16.26 10.78
N VAL A 147 -6.33 -15.18 11.49
CA VAL A 147 -6.76 -13.82 11.14
C VAL A 147 -6.17 -13.40 9.78
N VAL A 148 -4.87 -13.59 9.57
CA VAL A 148 -4.21 -13.25 8.30
C VAL A 148 -4.80 -14.07 7.14
N ARG A 149 -5.04 -15.36 7.35
CA ARG A 149 -5.68 -16.23 6.37
C ARG A 149 -7.08 -15.73 6.00
N ALA A 150 -7.92 -15.42 6.98
CA ALA A 150 -9.27 -14.91 6.74
C ALA A 150 -9.26 -13.56 5.99
N VAL A 151 -8.32 -12.67 6.30
CA VAL A 151 -8.15 -11.40 5.58
C VAL A 151 -7.77 -11.66 4.12
N VAL A 152 -6.73 -12.47 3.87
CA VAL A 152 -6.26 -12.76 2.50
C VAL A 152 -7.34 -13.46 1.69
N GLU A 153 -8.05 -14.43 2.25
CA GLU A 153 -9.13 -15.15 1.57
C GLU A 153 -10.29 -14.21 1.21
N ARG A 154 -10.69 -13.33 2.14
CA ARG A 154 -11.74 -12.33 1.89
C ARG A 154 -11.36 -11.41 0.73
N PHE A 155 -10.17 -10.79 0.78
CA PHE A 155 -9.74 -9.88 -0.29
C PHE A 155 -9.47 -10.60 -1.60
N ALA A 156 -8.97 -11.84 -1.57
CA ALA A 156 -8.77 -12.60 -2.80
C ALA A 156 -10.09 -12.88 -3.55
N VAL A 157 -11.22 -12.96 -2.84
CA VAL A 157 -12.55 -13.13 -3.44
C VAL A 157 -13.11 -11.79 -3.90
N ASP A 158 -13.08 -10.81 -3.01
CA ASP A 158 -13.80 -9.55 -3.23
C ASP A 158 -13.02 -8.58 -4.14
N ASP A 159 -11.69 -8.60 -4.11
CA ASP A 159 -10.80 -7.68 -4.80
C ASP A 159 -9.39 -8.29 -5.02
N PRO A 160 -9.24 -9.18 -6.01
CA PRO A 160 -7.98 -9.91 -6.23
C PRO A 160 -6.78 -9.00 -6.55
N SER A 161 -7.04 -7.77 -7.02
CA SER A 161 -6.00 -6.79 -7.38
C SER A 161 -5.11 -6.39 -6.20
N TRP A 162 -5.62 -6.53 -4.96
CA TRP A 162 -4.90 -6.16 -3.75
C TRP A 162 -3.78 -7.13 -3.36
N LEU A 163 -3.82 -8.38 -3.85
CA LEU A 163 -2.89 -9.41 -3.40
C LEU A 163 -1.43 -9.04 -3.71
N VAL A 164 -1.14 -8.53 -4.90
CA VAL A 164 0.23 -8.15 -5.29
C VAL A 164 0.80 -7.04 -4.38
N PRO A 165 0.12 -5.88 -4.19
CA PRO A 165 0.55 -4.86 -3.23
C PRO A 165 0.89 -5.40 -1.84
N LEU A 166 0.01 -6.26 -1.28
CA LEU A 166 0.23 -6.86 0.04
C LEU A 166 1.54 -7.66 0.06
N ILE A 167 1.74 -8.55 -0.91
CA ILE A 167 2.91 -9.43 -0.93
C ILE A 167 4.20 -8.63 -1.17
N VAL A 168 4.14 -7.54 -1.95
CA VAL A 168 5.26 -6.61 -2.13
C VAL A 168 5.67 -6.00 -0.79
N GLU A 169 4.72 -5.45 -0.02
CA GLU A 169 5.01 -4.84 1.28
C GLU A 169 5.54 -5.87 2.29
N VAL A 170 4.98 -7.08 2.31
CA VAL A 170 5.48 -8.17 3.15
C VAL A 170 6.90 -8.61 2.76
N ALA A 171 7.21 -8.64 1.46
CA ALA A 171 8.53 -8.98 0.96
C ALA A 171 9.58 -7.91 1.27
N ARG A 172 9.20 -6.62 1.18
CA ARG A 172 10.02 -5.47 1.60
C ARG A 172 10.30 -5.51 3.10
N GLY A 173 9.30 -5.83 3.91
CA GLY A 173 9.42 -6.03 5.36
C GLY A 173 10.12 -7.34 5.77
N GLY A 174 10.63 -8.14 4.82
CA GLY A 174 11.38 -9.36 5.11
C GLY A 174 10.56 -10.51 5.74
N SER A 175 9.22 -10.42 5.70
CA SER A 175 8.32 -11.36 6.37
C SER A 175 7.64 -12.36 5.43
N LEU A 176 8.11 -12.45 4.18
CA LEU A 176 7.51 -13.30 3.13
C LEU A 176 7.50 -14.78 3.50
N SER A 177 8.59 -15.30 4.09
CA SER A 177 8.68 -16.71 4.49
C SER A 177 7.61 -17.08 5.52
N ARG A 178 7.43 -16.22 6.53
CA ARG A 178 6.43 -16.38 7.60
C ARG A 178 5.01 -16.30 7.04
N LEU A 179 4.75 -15.38 6.11
CA LEU A 179 3.44 -15.29 5.46
C LEU A 179 3.12 -16.56 4.65
N VAL A 180 4.08 -17.07 3.87
CA VAL A 180 3.92 -18.32 3.11
C VAL A 180 3.61 -19.49 4.03
N GLU A 181 4.30 -19.59 5.17
CA GLU A 181 4.02 -20.60 6.19
C GLU A 181 2.60 -20.49 6.76
N TRP A 182 2.14 -19.28 7.10
CA TRP A 182 0.80 -19.06 7.65
C TRP A 182 -0.33 -19.35 6.67
N LEU A 183 -0.14 -19.01 5.40
CA LEU A 183 -1.18 -19.16 4.39
C LEU A 183 -1.22 -20.56 3.77
N GLY A 184 -0.08 -21.23 3.59
CA GLY A 184 -0.01 -22.54 2.96
C GLY A 184 -0.75 -22.59 1.62
N SER A 185 -1.69 -23.51 1.49
CA SER A 185 -2.51 -23.68 0.28
C SER A 185 -3.47 -22.51 -0.01
N SER A 186 -3.88 -21.74 1.01
CA SER A 186 -4.70 -20.53 0.81
C SER A 186 -3.98 -19.47 -0.02
N LEU A 187 -2.63 -19.38 0.08
CA LEU A 187 -1.85 -18.49 -0.80
C LEU A 187 -1.95 -18.94 -2.25
N VAL A 188 -1.85 -20.24 -2.52
CA VAL A 188 -1.94 -20.77 -3.89
C VAL A 188 -3.30 -20.43 -4.50
N ALA A 189 -4.39 -20.65 -3.76
CA ALA A 189 -5.74 -20.32 -4.19
C ALA A 189 -5.91 -18.81 -4.44
N ALA A 190 -5.42 -17.96 -3.54
CA ALA A 190 -5.49 -16.51 -3.71
C ALA A 190 -4.70 -16.03 -4.95
N VAL A 191 -3.51 -16.58 -5.18
CA VAL A 191 -2.69 -16.26 -6.36
C VAL A 191 -3.34 -16.72 -7.64
N ASP A 192 -3.96 -17.90 -7.66
CA ASP A 192 -4.70 -18.37 -8.83
C ASP A 192 -5.85 -17.43 -9.18
N THR A 193 -6.57 -16.92 -8.18
CA THR A 193 -7.63 -15.92 -8.40
C THR A 193 -7.06 -14.61 -8.96
N ALA A 194 -5.99 -14.07 -8.38
CA ALA A 194 -5.35 -12.84 -8.87
C ALA A 194 -4.77 -12.98 -10.28
N TRP A 195 -4.18 -14.15 -10.58
CA TRP A 195 -3.65 -14.49 -11.91
C TRP A 195 -4.76 -14.52 -12.96
N LEU A 196 -5.87 -15.23 -12.67
CA LEU A 196 -7.03 -15.28 -13.56
C LEU A 196 -7.69 -13.91 -13.73
N HIS A 197 -7.77 -13.11 -12.66
CA HIS A 197 -8.32 -11.75 -12.70
C HIS A 197 -7.52 -10.82 -13.63
N THR A 198 -6.21 -11.03 -13.74
CA THR A 198 -5.34 -10.28 -14.67
C THR A 198 -5.47 -10.80 -16.13
N GLY A 199 -6.25 -11.85 -16.36
CA GLY A 199 -6.40 -12.52 -17.66
C GLY A 199 -5.39 -13.63 -17.90
N GLY A 200 -4.66 -14.05 -16.86
CA GLY A 200 -3.73 -15.15 -16.97
C GLY A 200 -4.43 -16.49 -17.22
N SER A 201 -3.82 -17.36 -18.00
CA SER A 201 -4.35 -18.70 -18.26
C SER A 201 -3.86 -19.72 -17.22
N ARG A 202 -4.66 -20.76 -16.98
CA ARG A 202 -4.20 -21.95 -16.26
C ARG A 202 -3.07 -22.61 -17.06
N PRO A 203 -2.04 -23.15 -16.40
CA PRO A 203 -0.87 -23.68 -17.08
C PRO A 203 -1.30 -24.88 -17.94
N ALA A 204 -1.03 -24.82 -19.24
CA ALA A 204 -1.17 -25.96 -20.12
C ALA A 204 0.00 -26.93 -19.90
N THR A 205 -0.25 -28.24 -19.96
CA THR A 205 0.71 -29.30 -19.61
C THR A 205 1.81 -29.56 -20.65
N ALA A 206 1.89 -28.80 -21.73
CA ALA A 206 2.91 -28.98 -22.77
C ALA A 206 3.62 -27.64 -23.05
N VAL A 207 4.94 -27.61 -22.86
CA VAL A 207 5.76 -26.43 -23.12
C VAL A 207 6.90 -26.80 -24.04
N GLU A 208 6.87 -26.27 -25.27
CA GLU A 208 8.02 -26.24 -26.17
C GLU A 208 9.04 -25.17 -25.71
N HIS A 209 10.31 -25.36 -26.11
CA HIS A 209 11.52 -24.68 -25.65
C HIS A 209 11.40 -23.15 -25.43
N ALA A 210 12.15 -22.64 -24.45
CA ALA A 210 12.25 -21.22 -24.13
C ALA A 210 13.01 -20.45 -25.22
N GLY A 211 12.43 -19.35 -25.70
CA GLY A 211 13.08 -18.39 -26.60
C GLY A 211 13.68 -17.19 -25.83
N PRO A 212 14.48 -16.34 -26.50
CA PRO A 212 15.19 -15.22 -25.86
C PRO A 212 14.29 -14.23 -25.11
N SER A 213 13.03 -14.06 -25.53
CA SER A 213 12.07 -13.17 -24.87
C SER A 213 11.64 -13.69 -23.48
N VAL A 214 11.63 -15.01 -23.27
CA VAL A 214 11.33 -15.61 -21.95
C VAL A 214 12.46 -15.29 -20.98
N ASP A 215 13.71 -15.44 -21.41
CA ASP A 215 14.89 -15.18 -20.57
C ASP A 215 14.99 -13.70 -20.20
N ALA A 216 14.67 -12.81 -21.15
CA ALA A 216 14.64 -11.38 -20.90
C ALA A 216 13.56 -10.99 -19.87
N LEU A 217 12.34 -11.55 -20.00
CA LEU A 217 11.27 -11.31 -19.02
C LEU A 217 11.66 -11.85 -17.64
N ALA A 218 12.15 -13.09 -17.56
CA ALA A 218 12.60 -13.67 -16.30
C ALA A 218 13.76 -12.88 -15.68
N ALA A 219 14.72 -12.37 -16.48
CA ALA A 219 15.78 -11.49 -16.00
C ALA A 219 15.23 -10.17 -15.45
N SER A 220 14.30 -9.54 -16.16
CA SER A 220 13.62 -8.31 -15.72
C SER A 220 12.89 -8.51 -14.39
N VAL A 221 12.11 -9.60 -14.27
CA VAL A 221 11.41 -9.96 -13.03
C VAL A 221 12.40 -10.13 -11.87
N ARG A 222 13.49 -10.89 -12.08
CA ARG A 222 14.50 -11.11 -11.03
C ARG A 222 15.20 -9.83 -10.57
N ALA A 223 15.39 -8.87 -11.48
CA ALA A 223 16.06 -7.62 -11.18
C ALA A 223 15.16 -6.62 -10.44
N ARG A 224 13.85 -6.65 -10.69
CA ARG A 224 12.92 -5.58 -10.25
C ARG A 224 11.90 -6.01 -9.21
N SER A 225 11.59 -7.30 -9.10
CA SER A 225 10.55 -7.80 -8.19
C SER A 225 11.05 -7.84 -6.73
N ALA A 226 10.39 -7.09 -5.86
CA ALA A 226 10.59 -7.17 -4.42
C ALA A 226 10.17 -8.55 -3.88
N ILE A 227 9.12 -9.15 -4.45
CA ILE A 227 8.67 -10.50 -4.11
C ILE A 227 9.79 -11.50 -4.41
N TRP A 228 10.33 -11.49 -5.62
CA TRP A 228 11.44 -12.36 -6.01
C TRP A 228 12.66 -12.17 -5.11
N ALA A 229 13.03 -10.92 -4.82
CA ALA A 229 14.13 -10.63 -3.91
C ALA A 229 13.88 -11.20 -2.49
N GLY A 230 12.63 -11.12 -2.00
CA GLY A 230 12.20 -11.73 -0.73
C GLY A 230 12.29 -13.25 -0.74
N VAL A 231 11.90 -13.89 -1.84
CA VAL A 231 12.02 -15.35 -2.04
C VAL A 231 13.48 -15.77 -2.04
N ALA A 232 14.34 -15.08 -2.80
CA ALA A 232 15.77 -15.38 -2.88
C ALA A 232 16.47 -15.26 -1.51
N ARG A 233 16.09 -14.27 -0.69
CA ARG A 233 16.59 -14.14 0.69
C ARG A 233 16.12 -15.27 1.61
N SER A 234 14.91 -15.79 1.39
CA SER A 234 14.26 -16.78 2.26
C SER A 234 14.60 -18.23 1.90
N ALA A 235 15.09 -18.49 0.68
CA ALA A 235 15.33 -19.83 0.15
C ALA A 235 16.16 -20.76 1.07
N PRO A 236 17.24 -20.30 1.74
CA PRO A 236 18.03 -21.18 2.61
C PRO A 236 17.25 -21.68 3.84
N ALA A 237 16.39 -20.84 4.42
CA ALA A 237 15.60 -21.18 5.60
C ALA A 237 14.40 -22.07 5.23
N GLN A 238 13.79 -21.80 4.08
CA GLN A 238 12.61 -22.51 3.60
C GLN A 238 12.90 -23.97 3.22
N ARG A 239 14.13 -24.31 2.80
CA ARG A 239 14.51 -25.70 2.54
C ARG A 239 14.27 -26.63 3.73
N HIS A 240 14.50 -26.17 4.95
CA HIS A 240 14.28 -27.00 6.13
C HIS A 240 12.80 -27.26 6.38
N VAL A 241 11.95 -26.26 6.18
CA VAL A 241 10.49 -26.35 6.33
C VAL A 241 9.87 -27.23 5.24
N PHE A 242 10.35 -27.08 4.00
CA PHE A 242 9.85 -27.84 2.85
C PHE A 242 10.40 -29.27 2.78
N ALA A 243 11.61 -29.54 3.27
CA ALA A 243 12.17 -30.88 3.30
C ALA A 243 11.56 -31.77 4.40
N SER A 244 11.04 -31.18 5.48
CA SER A 244 10.42 -31.93 6.58
C SER A 244 8.95 -32.33 6.33
N ASN A 245 8.27 -31.67 5.39
CA ASN A 245 6.87 -31.95 5.06
C ASN A 245 6.78 -32.70 3.72
N SER A 246 6.40 -33.98 3.78
CA SER A 246 6.52 -35.00 2.74
C SER A 246 5.61 -34.86 1.50
N ALA A 247 5.28 -33.65 1.03
CA ALA A 247 4.49 -33.44 -0.18
C ALA A 247 5.21 -32.50 -1.16
N GLY A 248 6.20 -33.01 -1.90
CA GLY A 248 6.93 -32.23 -2.91
C GLY A 248 6.04 -31.53 -3.95
N ALA A 249 4.80 -31.99 -4.13
CA ALA A 249 3.79 -31.34 -4.95
C ALA A 249 3.37 -29.95 -4.44
N GLU A 250 3.23 -29.76 -3.12
CA GLU A 250 2.83 -28.47 -2.53
C GLU A 250 3.94 -27.42 -2.65
N VAL A 251 5.20 -27.82 -2.40
CA VAL A 251 6.37 -26.94 -2.52
C VAL A 251 6.46 -26.36 -3.94
N GLY A 252 6.29 -27.23 -4.94
CA GLY A 252 6.28 -26.80 -6.34
C GLY A 252 5.10 -25.88 -6.68
N ALA A 253 3.94 -26.07 -6.05
CA ALA A 253 2.79 -25.18 -6.24
C ALA A 253 3.06 -23.79 -5.65
N THR A 254 3.57 -23.70 -4.43
CA THR A 254 3.93 -22.43 -3.78
C THR A 254 5.01 -21.67 -4.56
N ALA A 255 6.06 -22.36 -5.02
CA ALA A 255 7.12 -21.73 -5.83
C ALA A 255 6.56 -21.14 -7.14
N ARG A 256 5.67 -21.88 -7.83
CA ARG A 256 4.97 -21.37 -9.01
C ARG A 256 4.08 -20.16 -8.69
N SER A 257 3.36 -20.17 -7.57
CA SER A 257 2.54 -19.03 -7.15
C SER A 257 3.38 -17.78 -6.86
N LEU A 258 4.54 -17.92 -6.21
CA LEU A 258 5.45 -16.81 -5.98
C LEU A 258 6.07 -16.26 -7.28
N ALA A 259 6.41 -17.15 -8.23
CA ALA A 259 6.86 -16.75 -9.56
C ALA A 259 5.77 -15.97 -10.33
N ARG A 260 4.50 -16.42 -10.26
CA ARG A 260 3.36 -15.68 -10.83
C ARG A 260 3.18 -14.31 -10.22
N LEU A 261 3.22 -14.20 -8.89
CA LEU A 261 3.13 -12.90 -8.22
C LEU A 261 4.28 -11.98 -8.61
N SER A 262 5.50 -12.51 -8.76
CA SER A 262 6.66 -11.73 -9.20
C SER A 262 6.48 -11.19 -10.63
N ILE A 263 5.82 -11.96 -11.52
CA ILE A 263 5.43 -11.48 -12.86
C ILE A 263 4.35 -10.41 -12.74
N LEU A 264 3.30 -10.63 -11.93
CA LEU A 264 2.22 -9.64 -11.77
C LEU A 264 2.72 -8.31 -11.17
N GLU A 265 3.73 -8.34 -10.30
CA GLU A 265 4.37 -7.14 -9.77
C GLU A 265 5.08 -6.32 -10.86
N VAL A 266 5.86 -6.99 -11.73
CA VAL A 266 6.76 -6.32 -12.67
C VAL A 266 6.12 -6.06 -14.03
N GLU A 267 5.37 -7.03 -14.54
CA GLU A 267 4.82 -7.04 -15.89
C GLU A 267 3.47 -7.80 -15.95
N PRO A 268 2.39 -7.24 -15.37
CA PRO A 268 1.11 -7.93 -15.21
C PRO A 268 0.43 -8.30 -16.53
N ALA A 269 0.59 -7.49 -17.58
CA ALA A 269 0.07 -7.84 -18.90
C ALA A 269 0.72 -9.10 -19.49
N SER A 270 1.95 -9.46 -19.09
CA SER A 270 2.56 -10.73 -19.49
C SER A 270 1.81 -11.96 -18.98
N ALA A 271 0.93 -11.83 -17.97
CA ALA A 271 0.12 -12.95 -17.48
C ALA A 271 -0.79 -13.54 -18.58
N ARG A 272 -1.28 -12.69 -19.49
CA ARG A 272 -2.17 -13.06 -20.60
C ARG A 272 -1.45 -13.79 -21.73
N GLY A 273 -0.17 -13.46 -21.93
CA GLY A 273 0.61 -13.92 -23.08
C GLY A 273 1.04 -15.38 -22.97
N SER A 274 1.35 -15.98 -24.12
CA SER A 274 1.91 -17.34 -24.20
C SER A 274 3.26 -17.50 -23.50
N LEU A 275 3.96 -16.38 -23.25
CA LEU A 275 5.23 -16.36 -22.52
C LEU A 275 5.08 -16.59 -21.02
N ALA A 276 3.91 -16.33 -20.44
CA ALA A 276 3.71 -16.33 -18.99
C ALA A 276 4.11 -17.65 -18.33
N SER A 277 3.61 -18.78 -18.85
CA SER A 277 3.88 -20.12 -18.30
C SER A 277 5.36 -20.51 -18.42
N ARG A 278 6.01 -20.09 -19.50
CA ARG A 278 7.46 -20.31 -19.71
C ARG A 278 8.30 -19.46 -18.75
N ALA A 279 7.93 -18.20 -18.55
CA ALA A 279 8.60 -17.33 -17.59
C ALA A 279 8.45 -17.83 -16.15
N VAL A 280 7.25 -18.32 -15.77
CA VAL A 280 7.04 -18.97 -14.47
C VAL A 280 7.97 -20.17 -14.29
N THR A 281 8.08 -21.03 -15.31
CA THR A 281 8.98 -22.20 -15.26
C THR A 281 10.45 -21.77 -15.13
N ALA A 282 10.89 -20.80 -15.94
CA ALA A 282 12.25 -20.28 -15.89
C ALA A 282 12.60 -19.64 -14.54
N LEU A 283 11.63 -18.98 -13.89
CA LEU A 283 11.78 -18.45 -12.53
C LEU A 283 11.88 -19.57 -11.51
N VAL A 284 11.01 -20.59 -11.56
CA VAL A 284 11.11 -21.75 -10.65
C VAL A 284 12.45 -22.45 -10.79
N ASP A 285 12.92 -22.71 -12.02
CA ASP A 285 14.24 -23.32 -12.26
C ASP A 285 15.38 -22.46 -11.71
N ALA A 286 15.25 -21.12 -11.78
CA ALA A 286 16.23 -20.20 -11.21
C ALA A 286 16.27 -20.28 -9.66
N LEU A 287 15.12 -20.52 -9.03
CA LEU A 287 15.04 -20.71 -7.58
C LEU A 287 15.76 -22.00 -7.15
N ASP A 288 15.55 -23.09 -7.88
CA ASP A 288 16.19 -24.38 -7.62
C ASP A 288 17.71 -24.27 -7.75
N ARG A 289 18.20 -23.63 -8.83
CA ARG A 289 19.65 -23.39 -9.04
C ARG A 289 20.29 -22.54 -7.93
N THR A 290 19.61 -21.47 -7.50
CA THR A 290 20.10 -20.59 -6.41
C THR A 290 20.23 -21.37 -5.10
N SER A 291 19.30 -22.28 -4.88
CA SER A 291 19.25 -23.09 -3.68
C SER A 291 20.36 -24.16 -3.67
N ASP A 292 20.65 -24.80 -4.81
CA ASP A 292 21.74 -25.78 -4.95
C ASP A 292 23.12 -25.17 -4.77
N ALA A 293 23.35 -23.98 -5.35
CA ALA A 293 24.61 -23.25 -5.18
C ALA A 293 24.92 -22.94 -3.70
N SER A 294 23.89 -22.60 -2.92
CA SER A 294 24.01 -22.28 -1.49
C SER A 294 24.44 -23.50 -0.65
N VAL A 295 23.98 -24.71 -1.00
CA VAL A 295 24.36 -25.94 -0.30
C VAL A 295 25.79 -26.36 -0.64
N GLY A 296 26.18 -26.29 -1.92
CA GLY A 296 27.56 -26.59 -2.33
C GLY A 296 28.60 -25.70 -1.65
N GLN A 297 28.28 -24.41 -1.46
CA GLN A 297 29.17 -23.47 -0.76
C GLN A 297 29.31 -23.79 0.74
N ARG A 298 28.24 -24.27 1.40
CA ARG A 298 28.29 -24.66 2.82
C ARG A 298 29.06 -25.96 3.04
N ALA A 299 28.86 -26.96 2.18
CA ALA A 299 29.63 -28.21 2.22
C ALA A 299 31.14 -27.97 2.03
N SER A 300 31.51 -27.07 1.12
CA SER A 300 32.90 -26.70 0.87
C SER A 300 33.56 -25.98 2.06
N ARG A 301 32.81 -25.21 2.86
CA ARG A 301 33.32 -24.56 4.07
C ARG A 301 33.53 -25.53 5.24
N VAL A 302 32.73 -26.59 5.35
CA VAL A 302 32.85 -27.57 6.44
C VAL A 302 33.93 -28.63 6.14
N GLY A 303 34.24 -28.88 4.86
CA GLY A 303 35.22 -29.89 4.43
C GLY A 303 36.69 -29.51 4.49
N THR A 304 37.04 -28.27 4.88
CA THR A 304 38.43 -27.77 4.79
C THR A 304 38.93 -27.15 6.09
N ALA A 305 38.75 -27.85 7.21
CA ALA A 305 39.68 -27.71 8.34
C ALA A 305 40.78 -28.77 8.12
N PRO A 306 41.98 -28.39 7.64
CA PRO A 306 43.09 -29.33 7.61
C PRO A 306 43.40 -29.69 9.06
N GLY A 307 43.36 -30.98 9.36
CA GLY A 307 43.92 -31.52 10.59
C GLY A 307 45.41 -31.18 10.66
N ALA A 308 45.71 -30.06 11.31
CA ALA A 308 46.96 -29.88 12.04
C ALA A 308 46.87 -30.77 13.29
N VAL A 309 47.03 -32.08 13.10
CA VAL A 309 47.43 -32.97 14.17
C VAL A 309 48.95 -33.02 14.11
N ASP A 310 49.55 -32.32 15.08
CA ASP A 310 50.96 -32.42 15.43
C ASP A 310 51.41 -33.89 15.54
N ARG A 311 52.55 -34.19 14.90
CA ARG A 311 53.49 -35.20 15.39
C ARG A 311 54.72 -34.49 15.92
N HIS A 312 55.05 -34.85 17.16
CA HIS A 312 56.19 -34.44 17.96
C HIS A 312 57.54 -34.40 17.22
N SER A 313 58.36 -33.38 17.51
CA SER A 313 59.79 -33.53 17.79
C SER A 313 60.33 -32.36 18.62
N SER A 314 61.16 -32.74 19.58
CA SER A 314 61.72 -32.06 20.75
C SER A 314 62.71 -30.92 20.47
N SER A 315 62.71 -29.87 21.31
CA SER A 315 63.90 -29.32 22.02
C SER A 315 63.51 -28.11 22.90
N SER A 316 63.49 -28.28 24.23
CA SER A 316 64.38 -27.67 25.23
C SER A 316 64.65 -26.15 25.10
N GLY A 317 64.24 -25.39 26.12
CA GLY A 317 64.66 -24.00 26.33
C GLY A 317 63.86 -23.25 27.40
N GLU A 318 64.34 -23.32 28.65
CA GLU A 318 63.93 -22.53 29.83
C GLU A 318 63.72 -21.03 29.58
N HIS A 319 62.62 -20.45 30.08
CA HIS A 319 62.60 -19.30 31.02
C HIS A 319 61.16 -18.87 31.36
N ALA A 320 60.90 -18.67 32.65
CA ALA A 320 59.67 -18.13 33.28
C ALA A 320 59.80 -16.59 33.51
N PRO A 321 58.90 -15.87 34.23
CA PRO A 321 57.41 -15.81 34.41
C PRO A 321 56.88 -14.36 34.16
N PRO A 322 55.77 -13.79 34.73
CA PRO A 322 54.50 -14.30 35.33
C PRO A 322 53.23 -13.78 34.58
N ALA A 323 52.08 -14.47 34.51
CA ALA A 323 51.03 -14.76 35.52
C ALA A 323 50.32 -13.52 36.12
N GLN A 324 49.10 -13.25 35.64
CA GLN A 324 48.10 -12.40 36.30
C GLN A 324 46.76 -13.16 36.31
N GLN A 325 46.41 -13.69 37.48
CA GLN A 325 45.09 -14.22 37.83
C GLN A 325 44.15 -13.06 38.20
N ALA A 326 42.89 -13.14 37.78
CA ALA A 326 41.79 -12.41 38.39
C ALA A 326 40.82 -13.42 39.01
N ASP A 327 40.60 -13.23 40.31
CA ASP A 327 39.75 -14.01 41.21
C ASP A 327 38.30 -13.49 41.17
N PRO A 328 37.27 -14.32 41.44
CA PRO A 328 35.88 -13.89 41.60
C PRO A 328 35.46 -13.87 43.08
N ALA A 329 34.75 -12.82 43.50
CA ALA A 329 33.70 -12.87 44.56
C ALA A 329 33.31 -11.43 44.98
N GLN A 330 32.01 -11.17 45.11
CA GLN A 330 31.44 -10.84 46.42
C GLN A 330 29.91 -10.68 46.35
N GLN A 331 29.24 -11.51 47.15
CA GLN A 331 27.88 -11.31 47.67
C GLN A 331 27.88 -10.19 48.71
N ALA A 332 26.77 -9.45 48.84
CA ALA A 332 25.98 -9.30 50.08
C ALA A 332 24.86 -8.24 49.93
N ASP A 333 23.64 -8.67 50.24
CA ASP A 333 22.46 -7.90 50.71
C ASP A 333 22.57 -7.77 52.27
N PRO A 334 21.62 -7.22 53.08
CA PRO A 334 20.61 -6.14 52.92
C PRO A 334 20.55 -5.17 54.16
N ALA A 335 19.66 -4.16 54.16
CA ALA A 335 18.88 -3.64 55.34
C ALA A 335 18.17 -2.29 55.01
N GLN A 336 16.83 -2.24 54.97
CA GLN A 336 15.93 -1.70 56.01
C GLN A 336 16.20 -0.27 56.50
N GLN A 337 15.23 0.66 56.25
CA GLN A 337 14.59 1.42 57.33
C GLN A 337 13.31 2.17 56.88
N ALA A 338 12.36 2.21 57.80
CA ALA A 338 10.99 2.70 57.70
C ALA A 338 10.86 4.22 57.97
N GLY A 339 9.67 4.79 57.70
CA GLY A 339 9.30 6.22 57.77
C GLY A 339 9.34 6.87 59.17
N PRO A 340 8.75 8.07 59.38
CA PRO A 340 7.28 8.21 59.39
C PRO A 340 6.70 9.58 58.93
N ALA A 341 5.37 9.66 59.03
CA ALA A 341 4.45 10.75 58.71
C ALA A 341 4.57 12.03 59.58
N GLY A 342 4.10 13.16 59.03
CA GLY A 342 3.82 14.41 59.75
C GLY A 342 2.72 15.21 59.06
N ARG A 343 1.73 15.66 59.85
CA ARG A 343 0.43 16.25 59.49
C ARG A 343 0.46 17.78 59.68
N ALA A 344 -0.46 18.47 58.97
CA ALA A 344 -1.12 19.76 59.29
C ALA A 344 -0.79 21.02 58.45
N ASP A 345 -1.86 21.52 57.82
CA ASP A 345 -2.25 22.82 57.22
C ASP A 345 -1.97 24.07 58.10
N PRO A 346 -2.35 25.33 57.73
CA PRO A 346 -2.60 25.99 56.43
C PRO A 346 -1.87 27.37 56.29
N GLN A 347 -1.73 27.93 55.07
CA GLN A 347 -1.98 29.36 54.74
C GLN A 347 -1.45 29.76 53.34
N ARG A 348 -2.36 30.36 52.55
CA ARG A 348 -2.14 31.22 51.38
C ARG A 348 -1.35 32.49 51.77
N PRO A 349 -0.60 33.17 50.88
CA PRO A 349 -1.24 33.93 49.78
C PRO A 349 -0.47 33.94 48.44
N ALA A 350 -1.11 34.59 47.47
CA ALA A 350 -0.74 34.73 46.06
C ALA A 350 0.68 35.27 45.79
N GLY A 351 1.27 34.78 44.71
CA GLY A 351 2.51 35.30 44.15
C GLY A 351 2.72 34.75 42.73
N THR A 352 2.39 35.57 41.74
CA THR A 352 2.77 35.47 40.33
C THR A 352 4.28 35.27 40.17
N SER A 353 4.71 34.26 39.42
CA SER A 353 5.98 34.27 38.68
C SER A 353 5.95 33.19 37.60
N ASP A 354 5.91 33.65 36.36
CA ASP A 354 6.37 32.94 35.17
C ASP A 354 7.81 32.47 35.41
N GLU A 355 8.04 31.16 35.35
CA GLU A 355 9.36 30.60 35.06
C GLU A 355 9.22 29.47 34.05
N PRO A 356 10.02 29.47 32.96
CA PRO A 356 9.96 28.47 31.91
C PRO A 356 10.58 27.17 32.43
N ARG A 357 9.73 26.16 32.64
CA ARG A 357 10.20 24.80 32.94
C ARG A 357 10.90 24.21 31.72
N SER A 358 12.20 24.05 31.91
CA SER A 358 13.15 23.29 31.11
C SER A 358 12.55 21.97 30.60
N ALA A 359 12.44 21.87 29.28
CA ALA A 359 12.24 20.63 28.55
C ALA A 359 13.51 19.79 28.66
N ALA A 360 13.52 18.81 29.56
CA ALA A 360 14.52 17.77 29.57
C ALA A 360 13.86 16.47 30.03
N ASP A 361 13.98 15.48 29.13
CA ASP A 361 13.96 14.05 29.42
C ASP A 361 12.60 13.33 29.47
N ASP A 362 11.89 13.37 28.33
CA ASP A 362 10.99 12.29 27.90
C ASP A 362 11.59 11.62 26.65
N SER A 363 12.75 11.01 26.86
CA SER A 363 13.43 10.15 25.88
C SER A 363 12.81 8.74 25.88
N ASN A 364 11.48 8.65 25.83
CA ASN A 364 10.83 7.35 25.66
C ASN A 364 10.92 7.01 24.17
N ALA A 365 11.84 6.12 23.83
CA ALA A 365 12.10 5.65 22.50
C ALA A 365 10.85 5.00 21.90
N GLN A 366 9.97 5.84 21.35
CA GLN A 366 8.97 5.44 20.38
C GLN A 366 9.72 4.74 19.24
N HIS A 367 9.78 3.42 19.32
CA HIS A 367 10.04 2.57 18.18
C HIS A 367 8.81 2.69 17.29
N GLY A 368 8.64 3.88 16.70
CA GLY A 368 7.68 4.13 15.66
C GLY A 368 8.08 3.26 14.51
N MET A 369 7.44 2.10 14.40
CA MET A 369 7.33 1.40 13.12
C MET A 369 7.03 2.47 12.08
N PRO A 370 7.77 2.51 10.96
CA PRO A 370 7.57 3.51 9.92
C PRO A 370 6.08 3.51 9.62
N SER A 371 5.38 4.57 10.05
CA SER A 371 4.00 4.80 9.61
C SER A 371 4.09 4.66 8.10
N VAL A 372 3.34 3.73 7.51
CA VAL A 372 3.32 3.50 6.05
C VAL A 372 3.14 4.88 5.43
N GLY A 373 4.27 5.46 5.02
CA GLY A 373 4.39 6.90 4.90
C GLY A 373 3.50 7.29 3.76
N ARG A 374 2.56 8.20 3.98
CA ARG A 374 1.76 8.72 2.87
C ARG A 374 2.75 9.18 1.81
N ALA A 375 2.76 8.50 0.66
CA ALA A 375 3.68 8.81 -0.41
C ALA A 375 3.55 10.31 -0.72
N ALA A 376 4.69 10.98 -0.91
CA ALA A 376 4.67 12.39 -1.19
C ALA A 376 3.94 12.63 -2.52
N TYR A 377 3.05 13.61 -2.55
CA TYR A 377 2.44 14.04 -3.80
C TYR A 377 3.54 14.62 -4.70
N ALA A 378 3.55 14.20 -5.96
CA ALA A 378 4.37 14.77 -7.00
C ALA A 378 3.48 15.50 -8.01
N SER A 379 3.86 16.71 -8.41
CA SER A 379 3.09 17.50 -9.36
C SER A 379 3.54 17.23 -10.80
N SER A 380 2.58 17.16 -11.72
CA SER A 380 2.85 17.12 -13.16
C SER A 380 1.92 18.08 -13.89
N VAL A 381 2.41 18.75 -14.94
CA VAL A 381 1.58 19.55 -15.87
C VAL A 381 0.88 18.68 -16.92
N TRP A 382 1.21 17.39 -16.95
CA TRP A 382 0.74 16.39 -17.91
C TRP A 382 -0.21 15.37 -17.27
N GLY A 383 -0.82 15.68 -16.12
CA GLY A 383 -1.72 14.78 -15.40
C GLY A 383 -2.85 14.21 -16.27
N GLY A 384 -3.38 15.03 -17.20
CA GLY A 384 -4.39 14.62 -18.17
C GLY A 384 -3.95 13.50 -19.11
N LEU A 385 -2.66 13.13 -19.16
CA LEU A 385 -2.18 11.92 -19.83
C LEU A 385 -2.91 10.67 -19.32
N LEU A 386 -3.25 10.63 -18.03
CA LEU A 386 -3.96 9.49 -17.42
C LEU A 386 -5.37 9.30 -17.98
N PHE A 387 -6.00 10.34 -18.54
CA PHE A 387 -7.28 10.23 -19.24
C PHE A 387 -7.20 9.38 -20.52
N LEU A 388 -5.98 9.15 -21.02
CA LEU A 388 -5.73 8.30 -22.19
C LEU A 388 -5.64 6.81 -21.86
N LEU A 389 -5.70 6.41 -20.59
CA LEU A 389 -5.69 5.00 -20.19
C LEU A 389 -6.90 4.24 -20.74
N ARG A 390 -8.09 4.86 -20.73
CA ARG A 390 -9.30 4.28 -21.32
C ARG A 390 -9.18 4.16 -22.84
N PRO A 391 -8.88 5.23 -23.61
CA PRO A 391 -8.60 5.12 -25.04
C PRO A 391 -7.57 4.05 -25.37
N LEU A 392 -6.47 3.98 -24.62
CA LEU A 392 -5.42 2.97 -24.81
C LEU A 392 -5.98 1.55 -24.64
N GLY A 393 -6.80 1.32 -23.61
CA GLY A 393 -7.49 0.05 -23.40
C GLY A 393 -8.43 -0.32 -24.56
N GLU A 394 -9.17 0.64 -25.10
CA GLU A 394 -10.07 0.43 -26.24
C GLU A 394 -9.33 0.08 -27.54
N THR A 395 -8.08 0.55 -27.70
CA THR A 395 -7.27 0.17 -28.87
C THR A 395 -6.82 -1.29 -28.85
N GLY A 396 -6.87 -2.00 -27.72
CA GLY A 396 -6.28 -3.34 -27.57
C GLY A 396 -4.74 -3.34 -27.60
N PHE A 397 -4.12 -2.21 -27.24
CA PHE A 397 -2.66 -2.04 -27.22
C PHE A 397 -1.95 -3.09 -26.36
N ALA A 398 -2.49 -3.36 -25.16
CA ALA A 398 -1.85 -4.26 -24.20
C ALA A 398 -1.79 -5.70 -24.72
N GLU A 399 -2.85 -6.16 -25.39
CA GLU A 399 -2.91 -7.48 -26.02
C GLU A 399 -1.87 -7.59 -27.15
N ARG A 400 -1.81 -6.60 -28.05
CA ARG A 400 -0.79 -6.57 -29.11
C ARG A 400 0.63 -6.56 -28.57
N ALA A 401 0.90 -5.74 -27.56
CA ALA A 401 2.23 -5.63 -26.96
C ALA A 401 2.62 -6.93 -26.22
N ALA A 402 1.66 -7.64 -25.62
CA ALA A 402 1.88 -8.93 -24.98
C ALA A 402 2.13 -10.06 -26.01
N ASP A 403 1.46 -9.99 -27.16
CA ASP A 403 1.56 -10.99 -28.23
C ASP A 403 2.79 -10.79 -29.12
N ASP A 404 3.29 -9.55 -29.27
CA ASP A 404 4.50 -9.21 -30.04
C ASP A 404 5.57 -8.46 -29.20
N PRO A 405 6.23 -9.14 -28.25
CA PRO A 405 7.29 -8.54 -27.44
C PRO A 405 8.56 -8.23 -28.25
N HIS A 406 8.68 -8.75 -29.48
CA HIS A 406 9.79 -8.38 -30.38
C HIS A 406 9.54 -7.01 -31.02
N GLY A 407 8.29 -6.70 -31.38
CA GLY A 407 7.89 -5.41 -31.93
C GLY A 407 7.79 -4.31 -30.88
N TYR A 408 7.15 -4.59 -29.74
CA TYR A 408 6.87 -3.59 -28.70
C TYR A 408 7.95 -3.52 -27.60
N GLY A 409 8.81 -4.53 -27.52
CA GLY A 409 9.76 -4.72 -26.42
C GLY A 409 9.23 -5.68 -25.35
N VAL A 410 10.13 -6.16 -24.48
CA VAL A 410 9.81 -7.21 -23.49
C VAL A 410 8.95 -6.70 -22.34
N SER A 411 8.91 -5.37 -22.12
CA SER A 411 8.11 -4.74 -21.07
C SER A 411 7.05 -3.83 -21.63
N ILE A 412 5.78 -4.11 -21.29
CA ILE A 412 4.65 -3.28 -21.69
C ILE A 412 4.71 -1.95 -20.96
N ARG A 413 5.17 -1.90 -19.70
CA ARG A 413 5.41 -0.61 -19.02
C ARG A 413 6.41 0.27 -19.77
N SER A 414 7.48 -0.32 -20.34
CA SER A 414 8.44 0.42 -21.17
C SER A 414 7.79 0.91 -22.48
N ALA A 415 7.00 0.06 -23.14
CA ALA A 415 6.26 0.44 -24.34
C ALA A 415 5.25 1.58 -24.04
N VAL A 416 4.47 1.47 -22.96
CA VAL A 416 3.56 2.52 -22.49
C VAL A 416 4.30 3.82 -22.19
N GLY A 417 5.48 3.76 -21.56
CA GLY A 417 6.30 4.94 -21.30
C GLY A 417 6.88 5.60 -22.55
N ARG A 418 7.21 4.82 -23.59
CA ARG A 418 7.56 5.37 -24.91
C ARG A 418 6.35 6.04 -25.57
N LEU A 419 5.19 5.39 -25.54
CA LEU A 419 3.96 5.95 -26.11
C LEU A 419 3.54 7.24 -25.38
N ALA A 420 3.61 7.28 -24.06
CA ALA A 420 3.34 8.47 -23.24
C ALA A 420 4.19 9.67 -23.68
N ARG A 421 5.50 9.48 -23.81
CA ARG A 421 6.42 10.55 -24.22
C ARG A 421 6.15 10.98 -25.66
N ALA A 422 5.81 10.05 -26.54
CA ALA A 422 5.43 10.37 -27.92
C ALA A 422 4.11 11.16 -27.99
N LEU A 423 3.12 10.85 -27.14
CA LEU A 423 1.87 11.59 -27.01
C LEU A 423 2.12 13.03 -26.55
N ILE A 424 2.99 13.23 -25.55
CA ILE A 424 3.36 14.57 -25.07
C ILE A 424 4.13 15.34 -26.16
N GLN A 425 5.09 14.70 -26.83
CA GLN A 425 5.85 15.33 -27.92
C GLN A 425 4.93 15.73 -29.08
N LEU A 426 3.93 14.91 -29.41
CA LEU A 426 2.96 15.25 -30.45
C LEU A 426 2.05 16.42 -30.03
N ALA A 427 1.71 16.52 -28.75
CA ALA A 427 0.93 17.63 -28.20
C ALA A 427 1.70 18.96 -28.24
N VAL A 428 3.03 18.93 -28.03
CA VAL A 428 3.91 20.11 -28.09
C VAL A 428 5.20 19.82 -28.86
N PRO A 429 5.17 19.85 -30.20
CA PRO A 429 6.30 19.44 -31.04
C PRO A 429 7.59 20.23 -30.82
N ASP A 430 7.47 21.52 -30.46
CA ASP A 430 8.61 22.43 -30.27
C ASP A 430 9.18 22.40 -28.83
N ALA A 431 8.59 21.62 -27.92
CA ALA A 431 9.11 21.49 -26.55
C ALA A 431 10.31 20.55 -26.48
N ALA A 432 11.10 20.72 -25.41
CA ALA A 432 12.11 19.75 -25.03
C ALA A 432 11.47 18.36 -24.83
N PRO A 433 12.23 17.27 -25.07
CA PRO A 433 11.74 15.91 -24.84
C PRO A 433 11.13 15.77 -23.43
N PRO A 434 9.99 15.10 -23.27
CA PRO A 434 9.34 14.94 -21.96
C PRO A 434 10.27 14.23 -20.98
N ASP A 435 10.33 14.70 -19.74
CA ASP A 435 11.09 14.06 -18.68
C ASP A 435 10.54 12.64 -18.45
N PRO A 436 11.34 11.57 -18.61
CA PRO A 436 10.89 10.22 -18.33
C PRO A 436 10.50 9.99 -16.86
N ARG A 437 10.95 10.87 -15.94
CA ARG A 437 10.58 10.85 -14.52
C ARG A 437 9.42 11.79 -14.20
N ASP A 438 8.76 12.36 -15.21
CA ASP A 438 7.52 13.11 -14.96
C ASP A 438 6.48 12.20 -14.28
N PRO A 439 5.87 12.64 -13.16
CA PRO A 439 4.93 11.80 -12.41
C PRO A 439 3.76 11.26 -13.23
N ALA A 440 3.28 12.00 -14.24
CA ALA A 440 2.20 11.53 -15.10
C ALA A 440 2.68 10.46 -16.08
N VAL A 441 3.92 10.54 -16.57
CA VAL A 441 4.52 9.51 -17.41
C VAL A 441 4.70 8.21 -16.62
N LEU A 442 5.24 8.28 -15.40
CA LEU A 442 5.38 7.12 -14.50
C LEU A 442 4.01 6.53 -14.17
N ALA A 443 3.04 7.37 -13.81
CA ALA A 443 1.69 6.92 -13.49
C ALA A 443 0.97 6.28 -14.68
N PHE A 444 1.17 6.79 -15.90
CA PHE A 444 0.65 6.18 -17.12
C PHE A 444 1.25 4.78 -17.37
N CYS A 445 2.49 4.55 -16.92
CA CYS A 445 3.13 3.22 -16.91
C CYS A 445 2.67 2.32 -15.74
N GLY A 446 1.76 2.79 -14.90
CA GLY A 446 1.32 2.09 -13.70
C GLY A 446 2.37 2.06 -12.59
N LEU A 447 3.24 3.07 -12.52
CA LEU A 447 4.31 3.18 -11.53
C LEU A 447 4.07 4.38 -10.60
N PRO A 448 4.45 4.29 -9.31
CA PRO A 448 4.37 5.42 -8.39
C PRO A 448 5.37 6.53 -8.76
N PRO A 449 5.17 7.78 -8.29
CA PRO A 449 5.99 8.92 -8.69
C PRO A 449 7.49 8.84 -8.33
N ASP A 450 7.86 7.99 -7.37
CA ASP A 450 9.23 7.76 -6.92
C ASP A 450 9.91 6.57 -7.60
N ALA A 451 9.23 5.89 -8.53
CA ALA A 451 9.77 4.76 -9.26
C ALA A 451 10.88 5.16 -10.25
N ASP A 452 11.77 4.21 -10.53
CA ASP A 452 12.74 4.34 -11.62
C ASP A 452 12.05 4.32 -12.99
N ASP A 453 12.65 5.05 -13.95
CA ASP A 453 12.20 5.08 -15.35
C ASP A 453 12.18 3.66 -15.95
N PRO A 454 11.01 3.16 -16.42
CA PRO A 454 10.92 1.83 -17.03
C PRO A 454 11.71 1.71 -18.35
N VAL A 455 12.13 2.82 -18.96
CA VAL A 455 12.79 2.86 -20.28
C VAL A 455 14.33 2.89 -20.20
N CYS A 456 14.92 2.91 -19.00
CA CYS A 456 16.39 3.00 -18.84
C CYS A 456 17.20 1.81 -19.38
N ALA A 457 16.57 0.69 -19.76
CA ALA A 457 17.29 -0.38 -20.46
C ALA A 457 17.53 0.04 -21.92
N PRO A 458 18.79 0.09 -22.40
CA PRO A 458 19.11 0.42 -23.78
C PRO A 458 18.70 -0.73 -24.70
N ASP A 459 17.40 -0.90 -24.90
CA ASP A 459 16.87 -1.79 -25.92
C ASP A 459 17.25 -1.19 -27.27
N ARG A 460 18.12 -1.90 -27.99
CA ARG A 460 18.60 -1.60 -29.35
C ARG A 460 17.50 -1.78 -30.40
N LEU A 461 16.25 -1.48 -30.06
CA LEU A 461 15.14 -1.54 -31.01
C LEU A 461 15.27 -0.39 -32.01
N GLU A 462 15.15 -0.74 -33.29
CA GLU A 462 15.05 0.17 -34.43
C GLU A 462 13.96 1.24 -34.20
N PRO A 463 14.03 2.41 -34.87
CA PRO A 463 13.13 3.53 -34.64
C PRO A 463 11.65 3.14 -34.69
N ASP A 464 11.05 3.10 -33.51
CA ASP A 464 9.64 3.16 -33.06
C ASP A 464 8.51 3.20 -34.11
N ARG A 465 8.54 2.36 -35.17
CA ARG A 465 7.48 2.29 -36.20
C ARG A 465 6.11 1.99 -35.60
N TRP A 466 6.06 1.17 -34.55
CA TRP A 466 4.81 0.83 -33.86
C TRP A 466 4.23 2.05 -33.12
N VAL A 467 5.05 2.96 -32.59
CA VAL A 467 4.58 4.13 -31.83
C VAL A 467 3.69 5.01 -32.69
N ALA A 468 4.06 5.24 -33.95
CA ALA A 468 3.25 6.04 -34.88
C ALA A 468 1.87 5.40 -35.14
N ALA A 469 1.79 4.07 -35.25
CA ALA A 469 0.53 3.35 -35.45
C ALA A 469 -0.37 3.41 -34.20
N GLU A 470 0.21 3.29 -33.01
CA GLU A 470 -0.53 3.37 -31.75
C GLU A 470 -0.99 4.80 -31.44
N LEU A 471 -0.16 5.80 -31.75
CA LEU A 471 -0.56 7.22 -31.68
C LEU A 471 -1.79 7.50 -32.55
N ALA A 472 -1.78 7.02 -33.81
CA ALA A 472 -2.92 7.17 -34.70
C ALA A 472 -4.18 6.49 -34.13
N SER A 473 -4.04 5.29 -33.57
CA SER A 473 -5.15 4.55 -32.96
C SER A 473 -5.76 5.27 -31.75
N VAL A 474 -4.92 5.82 -30.86
CA VAL A 474 -5.39 6.62 -29.72
C VAL A 474 -6.09 7.90 -30.19
N LEU A 475 -5.54 8.58 -31.21
CA LEU A 475 -6.14 9.77 -31.80
C LEU A 475 -7.50 9.50 -32.44
N ASP A 476 -7.66 8.37 -33.14
CA ASP A 476 -8.94 7.99 -33.73
C ASP A 476 -10.02 7.78 -32.66
N VAL A 477 -9.68 7.13 -31.55
CA VAL A 477 -10.58 7.01 -30.38
C VAL A 477 -10.93 8.38 -29.81
N LEU A 478 -9.94 9.25 -29.61
CA LEU A 478 -10.17 10.60 -29.08
C LEU A 478 -11.07 11.44 -29.99
N ARG A 479 -10.86 11.41 -31.31
CA ARG A 479 -11.68 12.16 -32.29
C ARG A 479 -13.12 11.68 -32.31
N ARG A 480 -13.33 10.37 -32.15
CA ARG A 480 -14.67 9.76 -32.09
C ARG A 480 -15.40 10.15 -30.81
N ASP A 481 -14.71 10.12 -29.67
CA ASP A 481 -15.34 10.26 -28.35
C ASP A 481 -15.50 11.72 -27.92
N LEU A 482 -14.52 12.56 -28.24
CA LEU A 482 -14.63 14.01 -28.08
C LEU A 482 -15.40 14.57 -29.26
N VAL A 483 -16.74 14.43 -29.22
CA VAL A 483 -17.65 15.22 -30.05
C VAL A 483 -17.52 16.66 -29.59
N ILE A 484 -16.59 17.40 -30.19
CA ILE A 484 -16.39 18.82 -29.92
C ILE A 484 -17.55 19.55 -30.59
N THR A 485 -18.66 19.66 -29.87
CA THR A 485 -19.72 20.58 -30.22
C THR A 485 -19.17 21.96 -29.97
N ASP A 486 -18.68 22.65 -31.00
CA ASP A 486 -18.36 24.07 -30.85
C ASP A 486 -19.68 24.82 -30.63
N PRO A 487 -19.96 25.33 -29.42
CA PRO A 487 -21.22 26.00 -29.15
C PRO A 487 -21.35 27.32 -29.92
N ARG A 488 -20.27 27.83 -30.55
CA ARG A 488 -20.29 29.08 -31.32
C ARG A 488 -20.66 28.90 -32.78
N GLY A 489 -20.79 27.67 -33.29
CA GLY A 489 -21.23 27.44 -34.67
C GLY A 489 -20.28 27.98 -35.75
N ASP A 490 -19.11 28.50 -35.36
CA ASP A 490 -18.03 28.85 -36.27
C ASP A 490 -17.35 27.55 -36.69
N GLY A 491 -17.96 26.90 -37.67
CA GLY A 491 -17.72 25.51 -38.05
C GLY A 491 -16.26 25.10 -38.03
N LEU A 492 -15.98 24.08 -37.20
CA LEU A 492 -15.00 23.02 -37.44
C LEU A 492 -13.72 23.48 -38.17
N ALA A 493 -13.09 24.56 -37.69
CA ALA A 493 -11.70 24.80 -38.02
C ALA A 493 -10.94 23.56 -37.55
N VAL A 494 -10.44 22.78 -38.52
CA VAL A 494 -9.71 21.52 -38.36
C VAL A 494 -8.75 21.65 -37.19
N ARG A 495 -9.13 21.13 -36.01
CA ARG A 495 -8.19 21.07 -34.89
C ARG A 495 -7.13 20.08 -35.30
N THR A 496 -5.88 20.54 -35.35
CA THR A 496 -4.74 19.65 -35.53
C THR A 496 -4.69 18.63 -34.38
N ASP A 497 -4.13 17.46 -34.63
CA ASP A 497 -3.98 16.41 -33.61
C ASP A 497 -3.24 16.91 -32.37
N SER A 498 -2.24 17.78 -32.57
CA SER A 498 -1.52 18.45 -31.49
C SER A 498 -2.46 19.29 -30.62
N SER A 499 -3.37 20.07 -31.21
CA SER A 499 -4.33 20.89 -30.45
C SER A 499 -5.34 20.04 -29.68
N LEU A 500 -5.80 18.92 -30.27
CA LEU A 500 -6.70 17.98 -29.60
C LEU A 500 -6.01 17.33 -28.40
N LEU A 501 -4.82 16.77 -28.61
CA LEU A 501 -4.04 16.15 -27.54
C LEU A 501 -3.71 17.16 -26.44
N LEU A 502 -3.21 18.34 -26.79
CA LEU A 502 -2.82 19.37 -25.83
C LEU A 502 -3.96 19.71 -24.86
N ARG A 503 -5.21 19.82 -25.35
CA ARG A 503 -6.40 20.08 -24.51
C ARG A 503 -6.67 18.95 -23.50
N VAL A 504 -6.36 17.72 -23.85
CA VAL A 504 -6.59 16.55 -23.00
C VAL A 504 -5.43 16.35 -22.04
N VAL A 505 -4.20 16.27 -22.55
CA VAL A 505 -3.04 15.82 -21.78
C VAL A 505 -2.43 16.90 -20.88
N ARG A 506 -2.51 18.18 -21.28
CA ARG A 506 -1.91 19.28 -20.50
C ARG A 506 -2.86 19.77 -19.41
N ARG A 507 -3.05 18.94 -18.39
CA ARG A 507 -3.84 19.24 -17.20
C ARG A 507 -2.96 19.06 -15.97
N PRO A 508 -2.72 20.12 -15.19
CA PRO A 508 -2.00 20.00 -13.93
C PRO A 508 -2.69 18.99 -13.01
N ALA A 509 -1.89 18.12 -12.39
CA ALA A 509 -2.37 17.20 -11.37
C ALA A 509 -1.32 17.00 -10.28
N ARG A 510 -1.80 16.68 -9.09
CA ARG A 510 -0.98 16.12 -8.00
C ARG A 510 -1.18 14.62 -7.98
N ILE A 511 -0.12 13.88 -8.22
CA ILE A 511 -0.16 12.42 -8.34
C ILE A 511 0.50 11.82 -7.10
N VAL A 512 -0.18 10.85 -6.50
CA VAL A 512 0.33 10.02 -5.42
C VAL A 512 0.06 8.56 -5.76
N GLY A 513 0.94 7.66 -5.34
CA GLY A 513 0.72 6.24 -5.58
C GLY A 513 1.67 5.38 -4.76
N ASP A 514 1.29 4.12 -4.66
CA ASP A 514 2.09 3.03 -4.13
C ASP A 514 2.08 1.87 -5.13
N ALA A 515 2.64 0.72 -4.74
CA ALA A 515 2.66 -0.46 -5.62
C ALA A 515 1.22 -0.98 -5.83
N GLY A 516 0.65 -0.68 -7.00
CA GLY A 516 -0.68 -1.16 -7.42
C GLY A 516 -1.84 -0.20 -7.13
N TRP A 517 -1.56 1.02 -6.64
CA TRP A 517 -2.53 2.10 -6.53
C TRP A 517 -1.96 3.44 -6.99
N ILE A 518 -2.73 4.18 -7.79
CA ILE A 518 -2.40 5.53 -8.25
C ILE A 518 -3.63 6.42 -8.10
N GLU A 519 -3.47 7.58 -7.47
CA GLU A 519 -4.48 8.62 -7.36
C GLU A 519 -3.95 9.92 -7.97
N ALA A 520 -4.73 10.52 -8.86
CA ALA A 520 -4.45 11.83 -9.43
C ALA A 520 -5.51 12.84 -8.97
N GLU A 521 -5.06 13.86 -8.23
CA GLU A 521 -5.87 14.99 -7.80
C GLU A 521 -5.77 16.12 -8.83
N TYR A 522 -6.92 16.58 -9.31
CA TYR A 522 -7.09 17.70 -10.22
C TYR A 522 -7.81 18.83 -9.51
N ASP A 523 -7.57 20.07 -9.94
CA ASP A 523 -8.35 21.22 -9.48
C ASP A 523 -9.79 21.15 -10.01
N LEU A 524 -10.79 21.44 -9.18
CA LEU A 524 -12.18 21.49 -9.61
C LEU A 524 -12.41 22.50 -10.75
N ASP A 525 -11.65 23.59 -10.80
CA ASP A 525 -11.72 24.60 -11.86
C ASP A 525 -11.19 24.08 -13.21
N ASP A 526 -10.41 22.99 -13.21
CA ASP A 526 -9.89 22.33 -14.41
C ASP A 526 -10.89 21.34 -15.03
N VAL A 527 -12.11 21.18 -14.49
CA VAL A 527 -13.13 20.29 -15.08
C VAL A 527 -13.54 20.78 -16.48
N ASP A 528 -13.34 19.91 -17.49
CA ASP A 528 -13.78 20.16 -18.85
C ASP A 528 -15.00 19.29 -19.17
N VAL A 529 -16.14 19.95 -19.43
CA VAL A 529 -17.42 19.29 -19.68
C VAL A 529 -17.38 18.37 -20.90
N ASP A 530 -16.56 18.66 -21.92
CA ASP A 530 -16.45 17.78 -23.09
C ASP A 530 -15.65 16.51 -22.74
N VAL A 531 -14.58 16.64 -21.95
CA VAL A 531 -13.80 15.50 -21.43
C VAL A 531 -14.67 14.63 -20.53
N ARG A 532 -15.45 15.24 -19.65
CA ARG A 532 -16.42 14.56 -18.78
C ARG A 532 -17.53 13.87 -19.56
N ARG A 533 -18.07 14.53 -20.59
CA ARG A 533 -19.12 13.94 -21.45
C ARG A 533 -18.59 12.74 -22.24
N ALA A 534 -17.34 12.79 -22.69
CA ALA A 534 -16.66 11.65 -23.31
C ALA A 534 -16.32 10.54 -22.29
N GLY A 535 -16.41 10.84 -20.98
CA GLY A 535 -16.11 9.91 -19.90
C GLY A 535 -14.62 9.55 -19.84
N LEU A 536 -13.74 10.46 -20.25
CA LEU A 536 -12.29 10.26 -20.22
C LEU A 536 -11.69 10.48 -18.82
N ASP A 537 -12.36 11.29 -17.99
CA ASP A 537 -11.97 11.61 -16.62
C ASP A 537 -12.81 10.86 -15.56
N LEU A 538 -13.44 9.75 -15.96
CA LEU A 538 -14.04 8.82 -15.01
C LEU A 538 -12.95 7.89 -14.45
N ASP A 539 -13.12 7.47 -13.20
CA ASP A 539 -12.21 6.53 -12.54
C ASP A 539 -12.00 5.27 -13.41
N PRO A 540 -10.77 5.00 -13.89
CA PRO A 540 -10.51 3.80 -14.67
C PRO A 540 -10.68 2.52 -13.85
N GLY A 541 -10.55 2.62 -12.52
CA GLY A 541 -10.57 1.48 -11.63
C GLY A 541 -9.32 0.63 -11.82
N PHE A 542 -9.45 -0.70 -11.74
CA PHE A 542 -8.33 -1.61 -11.99
C PHE A 542 -7.98 -1.66 -13.48
N VAL A 543 -6.74 -1.30 -13.83
CA VAL A 543 -6.18 -1.37 -15.17
C VAL A 543 -5.33 -2.64 -15.29
N PRO A 544 -5.87 -3.75 -15.83
CA PRO A 544 -5.25 -5.07 -15.67
C PRO A 544 -3.88 -5.18 -16.34
N CYS A 545 -3.67 -4.48 -17.46
CA CYS A 545 -2.40 -4.52 -18.17
C CYS A 545 -1.26 -3.83 -17.41
N LEU A 546 -1.60 -2.93 -16.48
CA LEU A 546 -0.65 -2.21 -15.64
C LEU A 546 -0.59 -2.77 -14.21
N GLY A 547 -1.58 -3.59 -13.82
CA GLY A 547 -1.69 -4.20 -12.49
C GLY A 547 -1.89 -3.18 -11.38
N VAL A 548 -2.56 -2.07 -11.70
CA VAL A 548 -2.74 -0.93 -10.80
C VAL A 548 -4.19 -0.48 -10.83
N VAL A 549 -4.71 -0.05 -9.68
CA VAL A 549 -5.95 0.73 -9.62
C VAL A 549 -5.63 2.21 -9.78
N VAL A 550 -6.29 2.85 -10.74
CA VAL A 550 -6.18 4.28 -11.00
C VAL A 550 -7.47 4.97 -10.58
N ARG A 551 -7.33 6.10 -9.87
CA ARG A 551 -8.44 6.95 -9.42
C ARG A 551 -8.17 8.42 -9.73
N PHE A 552 -9.21 9.13 -10.10
CA PHE A 552 -9.21 10.57 -10.31
C PHE A 552 -10.00 11.27 -9.21
N ARG A 553 -9.50 12.41 -8.75
CA ARG A 553 -10.13 13.18 -7.69
C ARG A 553 -10.22 14.67 -8.02
N TYR A 554 -11.46 15.14 -7.98
CA TYR A 554 -11.95 16.51 -7.85
C TYR A 554 -11.61 17.14 -6.48
N VAL A 555 -10.66 18.07 -6.31
CA VAL A 555 -10.41 18.73 -4.99
C VAL A 555 -10.71 20.22 -4.95
#